data_AF-A0A2D9S9D5-F1
#
_entry.id   AF-A0A2D9S9D5-F1
#
_cell.length_a   1.000
_cell.length_b   1.000
_cell.length_c   1.000
_cell.angle_alpha   90.00
_cell.angle_beta   90.00
_cell.angle_gamma   90.00
#
_symmetry.space_group_name_H-M   'P 1'
#
loop_
_entity.id
_entity.type
_entity.pdbx_description
1 polymer ?
#
loop_
_entity_poly.entity_id
_entity_poly.type
_entity_poly.pdbx_seq_one_letter_code
_entity_poly.pdbx_strand_id
1 'polypeptide(L)'
;MNNGTKVTLGIGAIGIVLGILVMVLGAGSIGDAGKWRPTDDIYLENSQGETVSFIHIQDGNGDSVAVFVSDEVRCDDFTLEVQGGEALWKAETCIDVEGRSLPYGHEDDPEGWLHLGMIDKLEDGVEYTITTSHDVVLVGWEDIEEVIGDFLGGLAAICGGPTFLCCGLLFLVIGGIMAVTSSGTKTQTQIEITPSVEVDSQNNELEDGYEKDEKKWYDEDSS
;
A
#
# COMPACT_ATOMS: atom_id res chain seq x y z
N MET A 1 13.83 33.21 7.92
CA MET A 1 13.16 32.12 7.20
C MET A 1 12.24 32.71 6.16
N ASN A 2 12.48 32.43 4.88
CA ASN A 2 11.64 32.92 3.78
C ASN A 2 10.30 32.14 3.74
N ASN A 3 9.33 32.62 2.97
CA ASN A 3 8.01 32.00 2.89
C ASN A 3 8.06 30.57 2.34
N GLY A 4 8.99 30.28 1.42
CA GLY A 4 9.19 28.93 0.87
C GLY A 4 9.58 27.90 1.92
N THR A 5 10.55 28.21 2.80
CA THR A 5 10.98 27.30 3.87
C THR A 5 9.87 27.01 4.87
N LYS A 6 9.00 27.99 5.19
CA LYS A 6 7.84 27.77 6.07
C LYS A 6 6.81 26.81 5.46
N VAL A 7 6.54 26.96 4.16
CA VAL A 7 5.58 26.12 3.44
C VAL A 7 6.08 24.68 3.33
N THR A 8 7.35 24.48 2.95
CA THR A 8 7.94 23.14 2.84
C THR A 8 7.97 22.40 4.17
N LEU A 9 8.34 23.10 5.26
CA LEU A 9 8.39 22.50 6.60
C LEU A 9 6.99 22.16 7.14
N GLY A 10 6.00 23.00 6.84
CA GLY A 10 4.59 22.73 7.17
C GLY A 10 4.02 21.52 6.43
N ILE A 11 4.28 21.40 5.13
CA ILE A 11 3.83 20.27 4.32
C ILE A 11 4.48 18.96 4.79
N GLY A 12 5.79 18.99 5.10
CA GLY A 12 6.50 17.82 5.64
C GLY A 12 5.94 17.37 7.00
N ALA A 13 5.65 18.31 7.91
CA ALA A 13 5.09 18.00 9.21
C ALA A 13 3.68 17.38 9.13
N ILE A 14 2.82 17.92 8.26
CA ILE A 14 1.47 17.37 8.02
C ILE A 14 1.57 15.96 7.42
N GLY A 15 2.46 15.76 6.45
CA GLY A 15 2.67 14.45 5.83
C GLY A 15 3.10 13.36 6.83
N ILE A 16 3.94 13.72 7.81
CA ILE A 16 4.35 12.77 8.86
C ILE A 16 3.20 12.44 9.81
N VAL A 17 2.41 13.43 10.24
CA VAL A 17 1.27 13.19 11.13
C VAL A 17 0.23 12.30 10.46
N LEU A 18 -0.07 12.56 9.17
CA LEU A 18 -0.97 11.71 8.39
C LEU A 18 -0.39 10.30 8.19
N GLY A 19 0.91 10.19 7.92
CA GLY A 19 1.60 8.91 7.79
C GLY A 19 1.55 8.07 9.07
N ILE A 20 1.79 8.68 10.23
CA ILE A 20 1.69 8.01 11.54
C ILE A 20 0.25 7.59 11.82
N LEU A 21 -0.73 8.44 11.54
CA LEU A 21 -2.15 8.12 11.75
C LEU A 21 -2.58 6.91 10.91
N VAL A 22 -2.22 6.89 9.63
CA VAL A 22 -2.50 5.76 8.73
C VAL A 22 -1.75 4.50 9.18
N MET A 23 -0.51 4.62 9.65
CA MET A 23 0.26 3.50 10.20
C MET A 23 -0.40 2.90 11.45
N VAL A 24 -0.93 3.73 12.35
CA VAL A 24 -1.63 3.27 13.56
C VAL A 24 -2.95 2.58 13.19
N LEU A 25 -3.69 3.10 12.21
CA LEU A 25 -4.94 2.51 11.76
C LEU A 25 -4.72 1.22 10.96
N GLY A 26 -3.66 1.14 10.15
CA GLY A 26 -3.29 -0.03 9.36
C GLY A 26 -2.49 -1.11 10.13
N ALA A 27 -1.92 -0.77 11.28
CA ALA A 27 -1.28 -1.78 12.15
C ALA A 27 -2.28 -2.84 12.66
N GLY A 28 -3.58 -2.54 12.67
CA GLY A 28 -4.63 -3.49 13.01
C GLY A 28 -4.79 -4.61 11.97
N SER A 29 -4.66 -4.31 10.67
CA SER A 29 -4.83 -5.30 9.59
C SER A 29 -3.62 -6.20 9.40
N ILE A 30 -2.40 -5.70 9.70
CA ILE A 30 -1.17 -6.52 9.69
C ILE A 30 -1.25 -7.66 10.70
N GLY A 31 -1.96 -7.43 11.82
CA GLY A 31 -2.14 -8.44 12.85
C GLY A 31 -3.04 -9.60 12.44
N ASP A 32 -3.92 -9.45 11.44
CA ASP A 32 -4.88 -10.49 11.06
C ASP A 32 -4.39 -11.36 9.90
N ALA A 33 -3.64 -10.83 8.95
CA ALA A 33 -3.06 -11.63 7.86
C ALA A 33 -2.09 -12.73 8.36
N GLY A 34 -1.28 -12.43 9.38
CA GLY A 34 -0.41 -13.44 10.00
C GLY A 34 -1.14 -14.47 10.88
N LYS A 35 -2.42 -14.23 11.20
CA LYS A 35 -3.25 -15.15 11.97
C LYS A 35 -4.11 -16.06 11.11
N TRP A 36 -4.30 -15.72 9.83
CA TRP A 36 -5.10 -16.52 8.93
C TRP A 36 -4.59 -17.97 8.91
N ARG A 37 -5.53 -18.92 8.94
CA ARG A 37 -5.26 -20.34 8.80
C ARG A 37 -6.17 -20.91 7.72
N PRO A 38 -5.74 -21.95 6.98
CA PRO A 38 -6.59 -22.61 5.98
C PRO A 38 -7.93 -23.11 6.54
N THR A 39 -7.98 -23.42 7.83
CA THR A 39 -9.20 -23.83 8.53
C THR A 39 -10.23 -22.72 8.72
N ASP A 40 -9.88 -21.46 8.47
CA ASP A 40 -10.79 -20.34 8.58
C ASP A 40 -11.73 -20.27 7.35
N ASP A 41 -11.24 -20.68 6.17
CA ASP A 41 -11.92 -20.60 4.87
C ASP A 41 -11.95 -21.97 4.17
N ILE A 42 -12.47 -22.97 4.88
CA ILE A 42 -12.53 -24.35 4.39
C ILE A 42 -13.54 -24.46 3.25
N TYR A 43 -13.04 -24.81 2.06
CA TYR A 43 -13.87 -25.27 0.97
C TYR A 43 -14.20 -26.77 1.09
N LEU A 44 -13.18 -27.59 1.35
CA LEU A 44 -13.32 -29.03 1.54
C LEU A 44 -12.23 -29.58 2.46
N GLU A 45 -12.59 -30.51 3.35
CA GLU A 45 -11.62 -31.33 4.07
C GLU A 45 -11.69 -32.77 3.56
N ASN A 46 -10.54 -33.43 3.45
CA ASN A 46 -10.48 -34.84 3.14
C ASN A 46 -9.46 -35.54 4.03
N SER A 47 -9.82 -36.71 4.56
CA SER A 47 -8.94 -37.51 5.39
C SER A 47 -8.07 -38.46 4.54
N GLN A 48 -6.92 -38.84 5.10
CA GLN A 48 -5.95 -39.73 4.49
C GLN A 48 -6.61 -41.01 3.97
N GLY A 49 -6.39 -41.31 2.69
CA GLY A 49 -6.87 -42.53 2.05
C GLY A 49 -8.37 -42.56 1.77
N GLU A 50 -9.10 -41.47 2.06
CA GLU A 50 -10.49 -41.31 1.67
C GLU A 50 -10.59 -40.72 0.26
N THR A 51 -11.59 -41.21 -0.47
CA THR A 51 -12.00 -40.65 -1.76
C THR A 51 -13.28 -39.86 -1.51
N VAL A 52 -13.25 -38.56 -1.80
CA VAL A 52 -14.40 -37.66 -1.62
C VAL A 52 -14.79 -37.03 -2.95
N SER A 53 -16.09 -36.86 -3.17
CA SER A 53 -16.64 -36.11 -4.29
C SER A 53 -17.22 -34.78 -3.85
N PHE A 54 -17.03 -33.74 -4.64
CA PHE A 54 -17.60 -32.41 -4.41
C PHE A 54 -18.02 -31.78 -5.74
N ILE A 55 -19.01 -30.89 -5.69
CA ILE A 55 -19.41 -30.07 -6.85
C ILE A 55 -18.68 -28.74 -6.72
N HIS A 56 -17.95 -28.34 -7.76
CA HIS A 56 -17.27 -27.05 -7.80
C HIS A 56 -18.27 -25.90 -7.94
N ILE A 57 -18.13 -24.89 -7.07
CA ILE A 57 -18.88 -23.64 -7.13
C ILE A 57 -17.86 -22.52 -7.29
N GLN A 58 -17.84 -21.87 -8.45
CA GLN A 58 -16.82 -20.86 -8.77
C GLN A 58 -16.92 -19.62 -7.86
N ASP A 59 -18.14 -19.20 -7.52
CA ASP A 59 -18.37 -18.02 -6.69
C ASP A 59 -17.77 -18.20 -5.28
N GLY A 60 -16.76 -17.39 -4.94
CA GLY A 60 -16.02 -17.43 -3.68
C GLY A 60 -14.79 -18.36 -3.69
N ASN A 61 -14.74 -19.35 -4.59
CA ASN A 61 -13.62 -20.29 -4.64
C ASN A 61 -12.65 -20.06 -5.79
N GLY A 62 -13.08 -19.29 -6.81
CA GLY A 62 -12.34 -19.09 -8.05
C GLY A 62 -12.33 -20.31 -8.97
N ASP A 63 -11.44 -20.30 -9.96
CA ASP A 63 -11.25 -21.42 -10.92
C ASP A 63 -10.17 -22.43 -10.45
N SER A 64 -9.60 -22.17 -9.27
CA SER A 64 -8.47 -22.88 -8.69
C SER A 64 -8.62 -22.98 -7.19
N VAL A 65 -8.24 -24.13 -6.63
CA VAL A 65 -8.32 -24.41 -5.19
C VAL A 65 -6.94 -24.80 -4.67
N ALA A 66 -6.48 -24.12 -3.63
CA ALA A 66 -5.22 -24.40 -2.95
C ALA A 66 -5.34 -25.60 -2.01
N VAL A 67 -4.27 -26.40 -1.92
CA VAL A 67 -4.24 -27.61 -1.10
C VAL A 67 -3.22 -27.44 0.01
N PHE A 68 -3.74 -27.38 1.24
CA PHE A 68 -2.96 -27.29 2.46
C PHE A 68 -2.94 -28.61 3.21
N VAL A 69 -1.80 -28.90 3.83
CA VAL A 69 -1.61 -30.01 4.77
C VAL A 69 -0.94 -29.52 6.04
N SER A 70 -0.95 -30.34 7.09
CA SER A 70 -0.12 -30.08 8.28
C SER A 70 1.36 -30.01 7.92
N ASP A 71 2.08 -29.11 8.59
CA ASP A 71 3.53 -29.00 8.56
C ASP A 71 4.29 -30.17 9.22
N GLU A 72 3.66 -31.33 9.40
CA GLU A 72 4.32 -32.60 9.71
C GLU A 72 4.51 -33.46 8.44
N VAL A 73 3.73 -33.18 7.39
CA VAL A 73 3.77 -33.91 6.11
C VAL A 73 5.04 -33.52 5.34
N ARG A 74 5.60 -34.49 4.60
CA ARG A 74 6.71 -34.25 3.68
C ARG A 74 6.18 -34.00 2.28
N CYS A 75 6.73 -32.98 1.61
CA CYS A 75 6.34 -32.64 0.24
C CYS A 75 6.56 -33.82 -0.73
N ASP A 76 7.66 -34.56 -0.58
CA ASP A 76 8.03 -35.70 -1.42
C ASP A 76 7.20 -36.98 -1.19
N ASP A 77 6.35 -37.02 -0.17
CA ASP A 77 5.49 -38.16 0.18
C ASP A 77 4.00 -37.90 -0.11
N PHE A 78 3.64 -36.65 -0.40
CA PHE A 78 2.27 -36.28 -0.67
C PHE A 78 1.85 -36.60 -2.11
N THR A 79 0.64 -37.16 -2.26
CA THR A 79 0.02 -37.42 -3.55
C THR A 79 -1.44 -36.99 -3.51
N LEU A 80 -1.89 -36.37 -4.60
CA LEU A 80 -3.28 -36.04 -4.84
C LEU A 80 -3.65 -36.49 -6.25
N GLU A 81 -4.76 -37.20 -6.35
CA GLU A 81 -5.41 -37.51 -7.61
C GLU A 81 -6.74 -36.76 -7.68
N VAL A 82 -7.02 -36.14 -8.81
CA VAL A 82 -8.28 -35.47 -9.11
C VAL A 82 -8.88 -36.07 -10.39
N GLN A 83 -10.18 -36.33 -10.36
CA GLN A 83 -10.95 -36.88 -11.47
C GLN A 83 -12.20 -36.02 -11.68
N GLY A 84 -12.57 -35.82 -12.95
CA GLY A 84 -13.69 -34.96 -13.34
C GLY A 84 -13.21 -33.78 -14.18
N GLY A 85 -14.06 -33.34 -15.12
CA GLY A 85 -13.81 -32.18 -15.99
C GLY A 85 -12.42 -32.11 -16.64
N GLU A 86 -11.91 -30.89 -16.77
CA GLU A 86 -10.52 -30.61 -17.16
C GLU A 86 -9.56 -30.37 -15.98
N ALA A 87 -9.96 -30.72 -14.76
CA ALA A 87 -9.19 -30.40 -13.55
C ALA A 87 -7.80 -31.03 -13.57
N LEU A 88 -6.81 -30.27 -13.09
CA LEU A 88 -5.41 -30.66 -13.09
C LEU A 88 -4.81 -30.40 -11.71
N TRP A 89 -4.21 -31.44 -11.12
CA TRP A 89 -3.33 -31.29 -9.97
C TRP A 89 -1.99 -30.69 -10.40
N LYS A 90 -1.64 -29.53 -9.84
CA LYS A 90 -0.34 -28.87 -10.00
C LYS A 90 0.39 -28.85 -8.67
N ALA A 91 1.22 -29.87 -8.45
CA ALA A 91 2.08 -29.96 -7.28
C ALA A 91 3.15 -28.86 -7.27
N GLU A 92 3.46 -28.36 -6.09
CA GLU A 92 4.61 -27.49 -5.86
C GLU A 92 5.94 -28.22 -6.03
N THR A 93 6.99 -27.46 -6.30
CA THR A 93 8.34 -28.02 -6.38
C THR A 93 8.87 -28.30 -4.98
N CYS A 94 9.12 -29.56 -4.67
CA CYS A 94 9.74 -29.94 -3.40
C CYS A 94 11.25 -29.63 -3.38
N ILE A 95 11.70 -28.99 -2.29
CA ILE A 95 13.10 -28.68 -1.99
C ILE A 95 13.54 -29.37 -0.69
N ASP A 96 14.82 -29.72 -0.58
CA ASP A 96 15.39 -30.25 0.67
C ASP A 96 15.98 -29.11 1.50
N VAL A 97 15.46 -28.96 2.73
CA VAL A 97 15.93 -28.02 3.75
C VAL A 97 16.29 -28.82 4.98
N GLU A 98 17.58 -28.90 5.29
CA GLU A 98 18.10 -29.62 6.47
C GLU A 98 17.64 -31.11 6.54
N GLY A 99 17.50 -31.79 5.40
CA GLY A 99 17.04 -33.19 5.32
C GLY A 99 15.53 -33.37 5.37
N ARG A 100 14.78 -32.26 5.36
CA ARG A 100 13.32 -32.23 5.27
C ARG A 100 12.89 -31.77 3.88
N SER A 101 11.96 -32.50 3.27
CA SER A 101 11.35 -32.10 2.00
C SER A 101 10.17 -31.14 2.26
N LEU A 102 10.28 -29.92 1.74
CA LEU A 102 9.32 -28.83 1.88
C LEU A 102 8.95 -28.27 0.50
N PRO A 103 7.73 -27.72 0.31
CA PRO A 103 7.41 -27.01 -0.92
C PRO A 103 8.25 -25.74 -1.05
N TYR A 104 8.58 -25.37 -2.29
CA TYR A 104 9.20 -24.08 -2.57
C TYR A 104 8.23 -22.96 -2.18
N GLY A 105 8.70 -21.95 -1.43
CA GLY A 105 7.85 -20.86 -0.94
C GLY A 105 7.18 -21.11 0.42
N HIS A 106 7.46 -22.25 1.09
CA HIS A 106 6.89 -22.57 2.41
C HIS A 106 7.10 -21.53 3.52
N GLU A 107 8.02 -20.58 3.35
CA GLU A 107 8.25 -19.49 4.33
C GLU A 107 7.06 -18.52 4.40
N ASP A 108 6.26 -18.45 3.35
CA ASP A 108 5.06 -17.61 3.26
C ASP A 108 3.79 -18.35 3.75
N ASP A 109 3.89 -19.64 4.05
CA ASP A 109 2.75 -20.45 4.49
C ASP A 109 2.34 -20.13 5.94
N PRO A 110 1.03 -20.27 6.28
CA PRO A 110 0.57 -20.11 7.64
C PRO A 110 1.23 -21.08 8.62
N GLU A 111 1.50 -20.62 9.85
CA GLU A 111 2.10 -21.46 10.89
C GLU A 111 1.30 -22.75 11.12
N GLY A 112 1.98 -23.89 11.06
CA GLY A 112 1.39 -25.23 11.20
C GLY A 112 0.91 -25.86 9.89
N TRP A 113 1.02 -25.14 8.76
CA TRP A 113 0.52 -25.56 7.46
C TRP A 113 1.58 -25.49 6.37
N LEU A 114 1.41 -26.32 5.34
CA LEU A 114 2.19 -26.28 4.11
C LEU A 114 1.26 -26.28 2.90
N HIS A 115 1.49 -25.35 1.96
CA HIS A 115 0.83 -25.34 0.67
C HIS A 115 1.56 -26.28 -0.30
N LEU A 116 0.91 -27.36 -0.74
CA LEU A 116 1.53 -28.37 -1.59
C LEU A 116 1.19 -28.24 -3.07
N GLY A 117 0.36 -27.27 -3.42
CA GLY A 117 -0.04 -26.98 -4.79
C GLY A 117 -1.52 -26.70 -4.94
N MET A 118 -1.95 -26.63 -6.20
CA MET A 118 -3.32 -26.24 -6.56
C MET A 118 -4.00 -27.27 -7.45
N ILE A 119 -5.31 -27.40 -7.28
CA ILE A 119 -6.19 -28.02 -8.27
C ILE A 119 -6.69 -26.91 -9.18
N ASP A 120 -6.24 -26.91 -10.43
CA ASP A 120 -6.57 -25.90 -11.43
C ASP A 120 -7.63 -26.39 -12.42
N LYS A 121 -8.23 -25.44 -13.15
CA LYS A 121 -9.22 -25.69 -14.21
C LYS A 121 -10.50 -26.35 -13.67
N LEU A 122 -10.93 -25.91 -12.50
CA LEU A 122 -12.21 -26.30 -11.97
C LEU A 122 -13.30 -25.50 -12.69
N GLU A 123 -14.31 -26.21 -13.20
CA GLU A 123 -15.42 -25.66 -13.98
C GLU A 123 -16.64 -25.50 -13.05
N ASP A 124 -17.38 -24.41 -13.19
CA ASP A 124 -18.57 -24.16 -12.37
C ASP A 124 -19.65 -25.24 -12.54
N GLY A 125 -20.14 -25.76 -11.42
CA GLY A 125 -21.19 -26.78 -11.37
C GLY A 125 -20.76 -28.19 -11.74
N VAL A 126 -19.46 -28.45 -11.95
CA VAL A 126 -18.93 -29.79 -12.27
C VAL A 126 -18.60 -30.57 -11.00
N GLU A 127 -18.91 -31.87 -10.99
CA GLU A 127 -18.53 -32.77 -9.90
C GLU A 127 -17.11 -33.31 -10.13
N TYR A 128 -16.30 -33.22 -9.08
CA TYR A 128 -14.95 -33.73 -9.01
C TYR A 128 -14.82 -34.76 -7.91
N THR A 129 -13.91 -35.70 -8.09
CA THR A 129 -13.53 -36.69 -7.08
C THR A 129 -12.05 -36.56 -6.81
N ILE A 130 -11.67 -36.43 -5.55
CA ILE A 130 -10.27 -36.38 -5.13
C ILE A 130 -9.91 -37.58 -4.26
N THR A 131 -8.62 -37.95 -4.28
CA THR A 131 -8.04 -38.94 -3.37
C THR A 131 -6.66 -38.44 -2.95
N THR A 132 -6.40 -38.42 -1.65
CA THR A 132 -5.17 -37.86 -1.07
C THR A 132 -4.45 -38.88 -0.21
N SER A 133 -3.11 -38.82 -0.20
CA SER A 133 -2.31 -39.69 0.68
C SER A 133 -2.28 -39.22 2.12
N HIS A 134 -2.74 -38.01 2.41
CA HIS A 134 -2.73 -37.38 3.74
C HIS A 134 -4.01 -36.56 3.94
N ASP A 135 -4.25 -36.15 5.17
CA ASP A 135 -5.30 -35.19 5.51
C ASP A 135 -5.02 -33.85 4.81
N VAL A 136 -6.04 -33.27 4.18
CA VAL A 136 -5.94 -32.00 3.45
C VAL A 136 -7.06 -31.05 3.82
N VAL A 137 -6.75 -29.76 3.73
CA VAL A 137 -7.72 -28.67 3.71
C VAL A 137 -7.59 -27.97 2.35
N LEU A 138 -8.70 -27.90 1.63
CA LEU A 138 -8.82 -27.21 0.36
C LEU A 138 -9.43 -25.84 0.62
N VAL A 139 -8.83 -24.81 0.03
CA VAL A 139 -9.25 -23.40 0.18
C VAL A 139 -9.37 -22.77 -1.20
N GLY A 140 -10.43 -21.99 -1.42
CA GLY A 140 -10.61 -21.23 -2.64
C GLY A 140 -9.47 -20.23 -2.87
N TRP A 141 -8.99 -20.10 -4.11
CA TRP A 141 -7.94 -19.11 -4.39
C TRP A 141 -8.45 -17.67 -4.20
N GLU A 142 -9.73 -17.42 -4.47
CA GLU A 142 -10.36 -16.12 -4.24
C GLU A 142 -10.36 -15.72 -2.75
N ASP A 143 -10.64 -16.66 -1.83
CA ASP A 143 -10.58 -16.41 -0.38
C ASP A 143 -9.14 -16.02 0.05
N ILE A 144 -8.13 -16.69 -0.49
CA ILE A 144 -6.72 -16.38 -0.23
C ILE A 144 -6.37 -14.99 -0.79
N GLU A 145 -6.82 -14.65 -1.99
CA GLU A 145 -6.63 -13.33 -2.58
C GLU A 145 -7.37 -12.23 -1.82
N GLU A 146 -8.52 -12.52 -1.19
CA GLU A 146 -9.20 -11.56 -0.32
C GLU A 146 -8.37 -11.29 0.93
N VAL A 147 -7.85 -12.33 1.59
CA VAL A 147 -7.01 -12.17 2.79
C VAL A 147 -5.70 -11.44 2.48
N ILE A 148 -5.01 -11.85 1.40
CA ILE A 148 -3.78 -11.19 0.94
C ILE A 148 -4.09 -9.80 0.38
N GLY A 149 -5.23 -9.61 -0.27
CA GLY A 149 -5.70 -8.37 -0.87
C GLY A 149 -6.14 -7.34 0.17
N ASP A 150 -6.69 -7.77 1.29
CA ASP A 150 -6.99 -6.93 2.45
C ASP A 150 -5.71 -6.59 3.21
N PHE A 151 -4.77 -7.53 3.29
CA PHE A 151 -3.44 -7.25 3.83
C PHE A 151 -2.68 -6.24 2.97
N LEU A 152 -2.53 -6.51 1.67
CA LEU A 152 -1.85 -5.67 0.69
C LEU A 152 -2.64 -4.41 0.36
N GLY A 153 -3.96 -4.42 0.45
CA GLY A 153 -4.84 -3.26 0.30
C GLY A 153 -4.77 -2.36 1.53
N GLY A 154 -4.68 -2.95 2.72
CA GLY A 154 -4.26 -2.25 3.93
C GLY A 154 -2.84 -1.73 3.82
N LEU A 155 -1.92 -2.54 3.27
CA LEU A 155 -0.54 -2.18 3.03
C LEU A 155 -0.38 -1.21 1.87
N ALA A 156 -1.33 -1.07 0.94
CA ALA A 156 -1.37 -0.12 -0.18
C ALA A 156 -2.16 1.13 0.19
N ALA A 157 -3.05 1.06 1.19
CA ALA A 157 -3.42 2.23 1.98
C ALA A 157 -2.19 2.74 2.76
N ILE A 158 -1.31 1.84 3.22
CA ILE A 158 0.01 2.17 3.81
C ILE A 158 1.09 2.41 2.72
N CYS A 159 0.94 1.95 1.47
CA CYS A 159 1.90 2.01 0.34
C CYS A 159 1.44 2.92 -0.81
N GLY A 160 0.34 3.64 -0.59
CA GLY A 160 0.28 5.08 -0.76
C GLY A 160 1.18 5.82 0.25
N GLY A 161 1.79 5.13 1.22
CA GLY A 161 3.14 5.39 1.77
C GLY A 161 4.17 4.49 1.04
N PRO A 162 5.37 4.12 1.56
CA PRO A 162 6.27 4.90 2.41
C PRO A 162 6.67 6.24 1.77
N THR A 163 6.11 6.66 0.64
CA THR A 163 6.34 7.98 0.05
C THR A 163 5.98 9.12 1.02
N PHE A 164 4.90 9.09 1.80
CA PHE A 164 4.64 10.19 2.75
C PHE A 164 5.57 10.21 3.97
N LEU A 165 6.00 9.06 4.49
CA LEU A 165 6.93 8.99 5.62
C LEU A 165 8.38 9.24 5.18
N CYS A 166 8.82 8.63 4.09
CA CYS A 166 10.14 8.82 3.49
C CYS A 166 10.28 10.18 2.79
N CYS A 167 9.34 10.58 1.93
CA CYS A 167 9.37 11.91 1.31
C CYS A 167 9.03 13.03 2.31
N GLY A 168 8.16 12.79 3.31
CA GLY A 168 7.93 13.74 4.40
C GLY A 168 9.17 13.98 5.26
N LEU A 169 9.92 12.92 5.56
CA LEU A 169 11.24 13.02 6.20
C LEU A 169 12.22 13.79 5.31
N LEU A 170 12.27 13.52 4.00
CA LEU A 170 13.12 14.27 3.06
C LEU A 170 12.75 15.76 3.02
N PHE A 171 11.46 16.11 2.96
CA PHE A 171 11.01 17.51 2.98
C PHE A 171 11.30 18.20 4.32
N LEU A 172 11.21 17.49 5.45
CA LEU A 172 11.65 18.02 6.74
C LEU A 172 13.16 18.19 6.84
N VAL A 173 13.97 17.27 6.30
CA VAL A 173 15.43 17.39 6.29
C VAL A 173 15.86 18.55 5.40
N ILE A 174 15.33 18.64 4.17
CA ILE A 174 15.65 19.73 3.24
C ILE A 174 15.16 21.08 3.78
N GLY A 175 13.93 21.14 4.31
CA GLY A 175 13.38 22.32 4.98
C GLY A 175 14.17 22.72 6.23
N GLY A 176 14.62 21.75 7.02
CA GLY A 176 15.45 21.94 8.20
C GLY A 176 16.85 22.47 7.87
N ILE A 177 17.50 21.94 6.84
CA ILE A 177 18.80 22.43 6.35
C ILE A 177 18.67 23.87 5.85
N MET A 178 17.62 24.20 5.08
CA MET A 178 17.36 25.58 4.66
C MET A 178 17.06 26.51 5.83
N ALA A 179 16.36 26.03 6.87
CA ALA A 179 16.06 26.82 8.06
C ALA A 179 17.33 27.14 8.87
N VAL A 180 18.25 26.20 9.00
CA VAL A 180 19.53 26.37 9.72
C VAL A 180 20.54 27.20 8.91
N THR A 181 20.58 27.06 7.58
CA THR A 181 21.51 27.82 6.73
C THR A 181 21.03 29.25 6.43
N SER A 182 19.72 29.52 6.56
CA SER A 182 19.12 30.86 6.39
C SER A 182 19.44 31.85 7.53
N SER A 183 20.21 31.47 8.56
CA SER A 183 20.62 32.38 9.63
C SER A 183 21.88 33.21 9.30
N GLY A 184 22.29 33.29 8.03
CA GLY A 184 23.41 34.12 7.59
C GLY A 184 23.09 34.95 6.34
N THR A 185 23.29 36.26 6.44
CA THR A 185 23.27 37.27 5.35
C THR A 185 21.88 37.83 4.97
N LYS A 186 21.41 38.80 5.77
CA LYS A 186 20.53 39.85 5.25
C LYS A 186 21.38 40.70 4.30
N THR A 187 21.29 40.50 3.00
CA THR A 187 21.84 41.46 2.02
C THR A 187 21.03 42.74 2.12
N GLN A 188 21.49 43.70 2.92
CA GLN A 188 21.09 45.10 2.75
C GLN A 188 21.68 45.56 1.42
N THR A 189 20.84 45.66 0.40
CA THR A 189 21.18 46.41 -0.81
C THR A 189 21.28 47.87 -0.41
N GLN A 190 22.48 48.34 -0.05
CA GLN A 190 22.74 49.76 0.16
C GLN A 190 22.93 50.38 -1.24
N ILE A 191 21.97 51.19 -1.68
CA ILE A 191 22.07 51.92 -2.94
C ILE A 191 23.00 53.11 -2.70
N GLU A 192 24.23 53.02 -3.17
CA GLU A 192 25.17 54.15 -3.21
C GLU A 192 24.80 55.04 -4.41
N ILE A 193 24.13 56.16 -4.15
CA ILE A 193 23.82 57.16 -5.17
C ILE A 193 25.03 58.09 -5.30
N THR A 194 25.81 57.92 -6.36
CA THR A 194 26.80 58.92 -6.79
C THR A 194 26.10 59.97 -7.68
N PRO A 195 26.14 61.27 -7.34
CA PRO A 195 25.48 62.30 -8.14
C PRO A 195 26.43 62.81 -9.21
N SER A 196 26.10 62.57 -10.48
CA SER A 196 26.55 63.43 -11.57
C SER A 196 25.62 63.23 -12.76
N VAL A 197 24.80 64.24 -13.07
CA VAL A 197 24.62 64.82 -14.41
C VAL A 197 23.65 66.00 -14.25
N GLU A 198 24.14 67.17 -14.61
CA GLU A 198 23.40 68.43 -14.73
C GLU A 198 22.40 68.34 -15.89
N VAL A 199 21.16 68.79 -15.67
CA VAL A 199 20.23 69.11 -16.77
C VAL A 199 19.63 70.49 -16.50
N ASP A 200 19.89 71.36 -17.46
CA ASP A 200 19.52 72.77 -17.54
C ASP A 200 18.00 73.02 -17.57
N SER A 201 17.63 74.08 -16.86
CA SER A 201 16.76 75.20 -17.28
C SER A 201 15.29 74.96 -17.70
N GLN A 202 14.44 75.73 -17.00
CA GLN A 202 13.22 76.42 -17.44
C GLN A 202 11.83 75.78 -17.20
N ASN A 203 11.15 76.40 -16.22
CA ASN A 203 9.73 76.81 -16.17
C ASN A 203 8.69 75.66 -16.11
N ASN A 204 7.65 75.67 -15.29
CA ASN A 204 6.95 76.75 -14.60
C ASN A 204 6.05 76.14 -13.50
N GLU A 205 5.97 76.81 -12.34
CA GLU A 205 4.82 77.02 -11.42
C GLU A 205 3.95 75.80 -11.01
N LEU A 206 3.99 75.35 -9.74
CA LEU A 206 3.26 75.87 -8.54
C LEU A 206 1.74 75.69 -8.71
N GLU A 207 0.90 75.24 -7.78
CA GLU A 207 0.93 74.97 -6.33
C GLU A 207 -0.42 74.26 -6.03
N ASP A 208 -0.45 73.22 -5.22
CA ASP A 208 -0.85 73.25 -3.79
C ASP A 208 -2.37 73.12 -3.56
N GLY A 209 -2.74 72.40 -2.50
CA GLY A 209 -4.12 72.27 -2.07
C GLY A 209 -4.49 70.96 -1.37
N TYR A 210 -3.84 70.65 -0.24
CA TYR A 210 -4.49 69.97 0.90
C TYR A 210 -5.78 70.76 1.27
N GLU A 211 -6.91 70.23 1.76
CA GLU A 211 -7.16 69.06 2.60
C GLU A 211 -8.67 68.69 2.58
N LYS A 212 -8.93 67.39 2.82
CA LYS A 212 -10.13 66.70 3.33
C LYS A 212 -11.49 67.43 3.41
N ASP A 213 -12.52 66.77 2.91
CA ASP A 213 -13.58 66.23 3.78
C ASP A 213 -14.43 65.16 3.06
N GLU A 214 -14.58 64.02 3.71
CA GLU A 214 -15.41 62.89 3.26
C GLU A 214 -16.91 63.19 3.44
N LYS A 215 -17.75 62.83 2.45
CA LYS A 215 -18.95 62.00 2.63
C LYS A 215 -19.74 61.73 1.34
N LYS A 216 -19.85 60.43 1.02
CA LYS A 216 -21.01 59.60 0.59
C LYS A 216 -21.90 60.11 -0.58
N TRP A 217 -22.36 59.32 -1.55
CA TRP A 217 -22.92 57.95 -1.58
C TRP A 217 -22.86 57.32 -3.00
N TYR A 218 -22.93 55.98 -3.05
CA TYR A 218 -23.41 55.02 -4.08
C TYR A 218 -24.28 55.58 -5.24
N ASP A 219 -24.41 54.99 -6.44
CA ASP A 219 -24.41 53.59 -6.89
C ASP A 219 -24.41 53.53 -8.46
N GLU A 220 -24.24 52.32 -9.01
CA GLU A 220 -24.79 51.81 -10.30
C GLU A 220 -24.21 52.39 -11.63
N ASP A 221 -23.89 51.63 -12.69
CA ASP A 221 -24.57 50.45 -13.23
C ASP A 221 -23.70 49.62 -14.21
N SER A 222 -24.05 48.32 -14.29
CA SER A 222 -23.98 47.34 -15.40
C SER A 222 -23.02 47.57 -16.59
N SER A 223 -22.25 46.61 -17.11
CA SER A 223 -22.53 45.18 -17.37
C SER A 223 -21.27 44.39 -17.67
#